data_AF-A0A1Y0EA23-F1
#
_entry.id   AF-A0A1Y0EA23-F1
#
_cell.length_a   1.000
_cell.length_b   1.000
_cell.length_c   1.000
_cell.angle_alpha   90.00
_cell.angle_beta   90.00
_cell.angle_gamma   90.00
#
_symmetry.space_group_name_H-M   'P 1'
#
loop_
_entity.id
_entity.type
_entity.pdbx_description
1 polymer ?
#
loop_
_entity_poly.entity_id
_entity_poly.type
_entity_poly.pdbx_seq_one_letter_code
_entity_poly.pdbx_strand_id
1 'polypeptide(L)'
;MTKQQKITLSASRDIPFNKLMLSQSNVRHVKAGVSIEELAEDIARRTLLSSITVRPVLDDNGAETGMYTIPAGGRRFRALELLVKQKRMNKTALVPCIVRTDGLAEEDSLAENVQRAPLHPLDQFRAFQAMREKGRTEEEIAAAFFVSASVVKQRLKLAAVSPSLHDAYAEEEMTLDQLMAFTVNPDHARQEQVWEALQRHYSRQPYEIRRMLTEGAVRASDKRAQFVGLDDYVEAGGEILRDLFQQDDGGWLQDAALLDVMVREKLAEEAEAIRAEGWNWVEVDTEFPYGHTFGMRRVHGEAVPMTCEEAASYQSLKAEYDALEAEHAEADELPENVDARLGEIEEAMEALEARPIRFESEDLALAGAFVSIDSSGRLRVERGYVRAEDEPVEEVEEVGEVASDPVPVARIS
;
A
#
# COMPACT_ATOMS: atom_id res chain seq x y z
N MET A 1 -39.27 -19.21 6.10
CA MET A 1 -38.91 -20.49 6.77
C MET A 1 -38.14 -21.35 5.79
N THR A 2 -36.82 -21.19 5.76
CA THR A 2 -35.91 -22.05 4.98
C THR A 2 -35.92 -23.44 5.62
N LYS A 3 -36.39 -24.46 4.87
CA LYS A 3 -36.38 -25.85 5.31
C LYS A 3 -34.94 -26.22 5.67
N GLN A 4 -34.66 -26.50 6.94
CA GLN A 4 -33.37 -27.04 7.37
C GLN A 4 -33.14 -28.36 6.62
N GLN A 5 -32.13 -28.38 5.75
CA GLN A 5 -31.67 -29.61 5.12
C GLN A 5 -31.07 -30.51 6.21
N LYS A 6 -31.62 -31.72 6.35
CA LYS A 6 -31.05 -32.74 7.23
C LYS A 6 -29.73 -33.21 6.63
N ILE A 7 -28.66 -33.16 7.41
CA ILE A 7 -27.34 -33.62 7.00
C ILE A 7 -27.33 -35.14 7.00
N THR A 8 -26.81 -35.76 5.94
CA THR A 8 -26.55 -37.21 5.87
C THR A 8 -25.04 -37.42 5.99
N LEU A 9 -24.60 -38.24 6.93
CA LEU A 9 -23.18 -38.54 7.11
C LEU A 9 -22.72 -39.58 6.08
N SER A 10 -21.46 -39.47 5.63
CA SER A 10 -20.84 -40.43 4.72
C SER A 10 -20.69 -41.81 5.39
N ALA A 11 -20.98 -42.87 4.65
CA ALA A 11 -20.88 -44.24 5.17
C ALA A 11 -19.42 -44.73 5.21
N SER A 12 -19.03 -45.38 6.32
CA SER A 12 -17.79 -46.15 6.38
C SER A 12 -17.98 -47.52 5.74
N ARG A 13 -17.00 -47.97 4.96
CA ARG A 13 -17.02 -49.28 4.32
C ARG A 13 -15.61 -49.83 4.15
N ASP A 14 -15.46 -51.11 4.42
CA ASP A 14 -14.22 -51.84 4.19
C ASP A 14 -14.12 -52.26 2.73
N ILE A 15 -13.09 -51.79 2.02
CA ILE A 15 -12.90 -52.02 0.58
C ILE A 15 -11.58 -52.77 0.35
N PRO A 16 -11.58 -53.87 -0.42
CA PRO A 16 -10.35 -54.54 -0.82
C PRO A 16 -9.37 -53.59 -1.52
N PHE A 17 -8.09 -53.62 -1.12
CA PHE A 17 -7.06 -52.72 -1.67
C PHE A 17 -6.99 -52.76 -3.21
N ASN A 18 -7.14 -53.94 -3.82
CA ASN A 18 -7.14 -54.11 -5.29
C ASN A 18 -8.30 -53.45 -6.04
N LYS A 19 -9.28 -52.87 -5.33
CA LYS A 19 -10.39 -52.11 -5.91
C LYS A 19 -10.22 -50.59 -5.78
N LEU A 20 -9.12 -50.14 -5.17
CA LEU A 20 -8.80 -48.74 -4.93
C LEU A 20 -7.83 -48.21 -6.00
N MET A 21 -8.10 -47.02 -6.52
CA MET A 21 -7.27 -46.33 -7.51
C MET A 21 -7.00 -44.90 -7.08
N LEU A 22 -5.78 -44.40 -7.28
CA LEU A 22 -5.45 -42.99 -7.07
C LEU A 22 -6.17 -42.12 -8.12
N SER A 23 -6.85 -41.05 -7.69
CA SER A 23 -7.29 -40.01 -8.63
C SER A 23 -6.09 -39.17 -9.07
N GLN A 24 -6.15 -38.60 -10.27
CA GLN A 24 -5.12 -37.68 -10.76
C GLN A 24 -5.23 -36.26 -10.17
N SER A 25 -6.26 -35.97 -9.37
CA SER A 25 -6.58 -34.64 -8.85
C SER A 25 -5.77 -34.22 -7.61
N ASN A 26 -4.51 -34.65 -7.52
CA ASN A 26 -3.67 -34.42 -6.35
C ASN A 26 -3.10 -32.99 -6.35
N VAL A 27 -3.58 -32.14 -5.44
CA VAL A 27 -3.27 -30.69 -5.38
C VAL A 27 -1.84 -30.39 -4.87
N ARG A 28 -1.10 -31.39 -4.38
CA ARG A 28 0.19 -31.18 -3.70
C ARG A 28 1.37 -31.27 -4.65
N HIS A 29 1.99 -30.12 -4.95
CA HIS A 29 3.20 -30.03 -5.78
C HIS A 29 4.50 -30.04 -4.95
N VAL A 30 4.48 -29.58 -3.68
CA VAL A 30 5.68 -29.48 -2.83
C VAL A 30 5.79 -30.66 -1.84
N LYS A 31 6.98 -31.28 -1.77
CA LYS A 31 7.27 -32.46 -0.91
C LYS A 31 7.69 -32.05 0.51
N ALA A 32 6.76 -31.59 1.35
CA ALA A 32 7.03 -31.41 2.78
C ALA A 32 6.36 -32.50 3.65
N GLY A 33 7.14 -33.26 4.43
CA GLY A 33 6.67 -34.16 5.50
C GLY A 33 7.19 -35.61 5.44
N VAL A 34 6.86 -36.38 6.49
CA VAL A 34 7.24 -37.80 6.74
C VAL A 34 7.27 -38.65 5.46
N SER A 35 8.36 -39.39 5.23
CA SER A 35 8.51 -40.22 4.03
C SER A 35 7.41 -41.29 3.90
N ILE A 36 7.17 -41.79 2.68
CA ILE A 36 6.16 -42.84 2.45
C ILE A 36 6.57 -44.13 3.18
N GLU A 37 7.87 -44.36 3.29
CA GLU A 37 8.52 -45.49 3.95
C GLU A 37 8.27 -45.46 5.46
N GLU A 38 8.47 -44.31 6.11
CA GLU A 38 8.18 -44.12 7.54
C GLU A 38 6.68 -44.29 7.82
N LEU A 39 5.81 -43.76 6.95
CA LEU A 39 4.37 -43.92 7.08
C LEU A 39 3.92 -45.38 6.91
N ALA A 40 4.55 -46.13 5.99
CA ALA A 40 4.28 -47.55 5.81
C ALA A 40 4.69 -48.37 7.06
N GLU A 41 5.83 -48.04 7.67
CA GLU A 41 6.28 -48.70 8.90
C GLU A 41 5.38 -48.37 10.11
N ASP A 42 4.87 -47.13 10.21
CA ASP A 42 3.89 -46.77 11.23
C ASP A 42 2.56 -47.51 11.04
N ILE A 43 2.04 -47.60 9.81
CA ILE A 43 0.84 -48.39 9.49
C ILE A 43 1.06 -49.87 9.83
N ALA A 44 2.24 -50.42 9.56
CA ALA A 44 2.53 -51.82 9.88
C ALA A 44 2.55 -52.09 11.39
N ARG A 45 2.91 -51.09 12.21
CA ARG A 45 2.96 -51.21 13.68
C ARG A 45 1.62 -50.91 14.35
N ARG A 46 0.91 -49.90 13.87
CA ARG A 46 -0.25 -49.30 14.56
C ARG A 46 -1.57 -49.47 13.80
N THR A 47 -1.53 -50.11 12.63
CA THR A 47 -2.64 -50.19 11.66
C THR A 47 -3.05 -48.83 11.10
N LEU A 48 -4.05 -48.81 10.21
CA LEU A 48 -4.52 -47.57 9.60
C LEU A 48 -5.43 -46.81 10.56
N LEU A 49 -4.86 -45.83 11.28
CA LEU A 49 -5.57 -45.02 12.29
C LEU A 49 -6.55 -43.98 11.70
N SER A 50 -6.43 -43.67 10.41
CA SER A 50 -7.33 -42.75 9.72
C SER A 50 -7.78 -43.36 8.40
N SER A 51 -9.08 -43.50 8.23
CA SER A 51 -9.70 -44.04 7.01
C SER A 51 -9.34 -43.21 5.77
N ILE A 52 -9.48 -43.84 4.60
CA ILE A 52 -9.26 -43.21 3.31
C ILE A 52 -10.60 -42.76 2.73
N THR A 53 -10.69 -41.52 2.26
CA THR A 53 -11.89 -41.04 1.56
C THR A 53 -11.87 -41.54 0.13
N VAL A 54 -12.97 -42.15 -0.32
CA VAL A 54 -13.09 -42.77 -1.63
C VAL A 54 -14.40 -42.40 -2.30
N ARG A 55 -14.41 -42.42 -3.64
CA ARG A 55 -15.62 -42.23 -4.45
C ARG A 55 -15.80 -43.42 -5.40
N PRO A 56 -17.03 -43.92 -5.60
CA PRO A 56 -17.28 -44.99 -6.56
C PRO A 56 -16.99 -44.50 -7.98
N VAL A 57 -16.38 -45.37 -8.80
CA VAL A 57 -16.26 -45.15 -10.24
C VAL A 57 -17.56 -45.63 -10.89
N LEU A 58 -18.23 -44.73 -11.58
CA LEU A 58 -19.45 -45.00 -12.32
C LEU A 58 -19.13 -45.40 -13.76
N ASP A 59 -19.90 -46.32 -14.33
CA ASP A 59 -19.84 -46.65 -15.77
C ASP A 59 -20.61 -45.62 -16.62
N ASP A 60 -20.58 -45.80 -17.94
CA ASP A 60 -21.26 -44.90 -18.90
C ASP A 60 -22.79 -44.83 -18.70
N ASN A 61 -23.36 -45.77 -17.94
CA ASN A 61 -24.78 -45.83 -17.60
C ASN A 61 -25.07 -45.33 -16.17
N GLY A 62 -24.05 -44.81 -15.46
CA GLY A 62 -24.18 -44.29 -14.10
C GLY A 62 -24.23 -45.37 -13.01
N ALA A 63 -23.93 -46.63 -13.31
CA ALA A 63 -23.88 -47.72 -12.33
C ALA A 63 -22.49 -47.89 -11.72
N GLU A 64 -22.41 -48.28 -10.44
CA GLU A 64 -21.12 -48.51 -9.78
C GLU A 64 -20.37 -49.69 -10.42
N THR A 65 -19.19 -49.43 -10.96
CA THR A 65 -18.27 -50.46 -11.52
C THR A 65 -17.67 -51.38 -10.46
N GLY A 66 -17.86 -51.05 -9.18
CA GLY A 66 -17.23 -51.72 -8.05
C GLY A 66 -15.76 -51.30 -7.80
N MET A 67 -15.24 -50.34 -8.57
CA MET A 67 -13.94 -49.70 -8.35
C MET A 67 -14.13 -48.34 -7.66
N TYR A 68 -13.10 -47.90 -6.93
CA TYR A 68 -13.15 -46.66 -6.16
C TYR A 68 -11.92 -45.79 -6.42
N THR A 69 -12.15 -44.51 -6.69
CA THR A 69 -11.09 -43.50 -6.80
C THR A 69 -10.83 -42.82 -5.47
N ILE A 70 -9.57 -42.50 -5.20
CA ILE A 70 -9.10 -41.83 -4.00
C ILE A 70 -8.81 -40.36 -4.34
N PRO A 71 -9.74 -39.43 -4.04
CA PRO A 71 -9.50 -37.99 -4.16
C PRO A 71 -8.58 -37.43 -3.07
N ALA A 72 -8.59 -38.05 -1.89
CA ALA A 72 -7.95 -37.56 -0.67
C ALA A 72 -7.32 -38.75 0.09
N GLY A 73 -6.09 -38.60 0.61
CA GLY A 73 -5.36 -39.69 1.27
C GLY A 73 -4.34 -40.46 0.39
N GLY A 74 -3.87 -39.88 -0.72
CA GLY A 74 -2.95 -40.55 -1.65
C GLY A 74 -1.63 -41.06 -1.04
N ARG A 75 -1.11 -40.41 0.01
CA ARG A 75 0.10 -40.87 0.74
C ARG A 75 -0.15 -42.16 1.51
N ARG A 76 -1.31 -42.29 2.17
CA ARG A 76 -1.70 -43.53 2.88
C ARG A 76 -1.90 -44.67 1.89
N PHE A 77 -2.53 -44.39 0.75
CA PHE A 77 -2.64 -45.38 -0.32
C PHE A 77 -1.27 -45.85 -0.83
N ARG A 78 -0.33 -44.95 -1.10
CA ARG A 78 1.04 -45.31 -1.52
C ARG A 78 1.80 -46.09 -0.44
N ALA A 79 1.59 -45.76 0.83
CA ALA A 79 2.16 -46.53 1.93
C ALA A 79 1.59 -47.96 2.01
N LEU A 80 0.27 -48.12 1.82
CA LEU A 80 -0.37 -49.45 1.70
C LEU A 80 0.12 -50.20 0.45
N GLU A 81 0.27 -49.50 -0.68
CA GLU A 81 0.84 -50.06 -1.91
C GLU A 81 2.26 -50.59 -1.67
N LEU A 82 3.08 -49.84 -0.93
CA LEU A 82 4.42 -50.26 -0.54
C LEU A 82 4.38 -51.51 0.34
N LEU A 83 3.47 -51.59 1.32
CA LEU A 83 3.29 -52.78 2.17
C LEU A 83 2.83 -54.01 1.37
N VAL A 84 1.99 -53.84 0.36
CA VAL A 84 1.58 -54.92 -0.57
C VAL A 84 2.77 -55.36 -1.42
N LYS A 85 3.55 -54.43 -1.97
CA LYS A 85 4.78 -54.74 -2.73
C LYS A 85 5.82 -55.48 -1.88
N GLN A 86 5.96 -55.10 -0.61
CA GLN A 86 6.81 -55.77 0.38
C GLN A 86 6.24 -57.11 0.87
N LYS A 87 5.06 -57.54 0.40
CA LYS A 87 4.35 -58.75 0.84
C LYS A 87 4.00 -58.78 2.33
N ARG A 88 3.98 -57.61 2.99
CA ARG A 88 3.54 -57.44 4.39
C ARG A 88 2.02 -57.27 4.50
N MET A 89 1.34 -57.01 3.39
CA MET A 89 -0.12 -56.91 3.29
C MET A 89 -0.62 -57.66 2.04
N ASN A 90 -1.76 -58.35 2.13
CA ASN A 90 -2.39 -58.98 0.97
C ASN A 90 -3.11 -57.91 0.11
N LYS A 91 -3.05 -58.02 -1.22
CA LYS A 91 -3.78 -57.17 -2.16
C LYS A 91 -5.30 -57.21 -1.99
N THR A 92 -5.85 -58.26 -1.38
CA THR A 92 -7.29 -58.37 -1.06
C THR A 92 -7.62 -57.98 0.38
N ALA A 93 -6.64 -57.47 1.14
CA ALA A 93 -6.88 -57.00 2.49
C ALA A 93 -7.88 -55.84 2.46
N LEU A 94 -8.79 -55.86 3.43
CA LEU A 94 -9.83 -54.86 3.60
C LEU A 94 -9.23 -53.58 4.18
N VAL A 95 -9.45 -52.47 3.50
CA VAL A 95 -9.00 -51.13 3.90
C VAL A 95 -10.22 -50.33 4.37
N PRO A 96 -10.20 -49.75 5.59
CA PRO A 96 -11.31 -48.95 6.07
C PRO A 96 -11.39 -47.63 5.30
N CYS A 97 -12.50 -47.43 4.59
CA CYS A 97 -12.73 -46.27 3.73
C CYS A 97 -14.01 -45.52 4.14
N ILE A 98 -14.08 -44.23 3.82
CA ILE A 98 -15.30 -43.42 3.90
C ILE A 98 -15.75 -43.14 2.48
N VAL A 99 -16.95 -43.59 2.11
CA VAL A 99 -17.49 -43.44 0.76
C VAL A 99 -18.23 -42.12 0.64
N ARG A 100 -17.82 -41.26 -0.30
CA ARG A 100 -18.48 -40.01 -0.65
C ARG A 100 -19.12 -40.07 -2.04
N THR A 101 -20.43 -39.88 -2.08
CA THR A 101 -21.24 -39.84 -3.31
C THR A 101 -21.48 -38.41 -3.80
N ASP A 102 -21.52 -37.42 -2.91
CA ASP A 102 -21.93 -36.04 -3.23
C ASP A 102 -20.77 -35.02 -3.10
N GLY A 103 -20.72 -33.99 -3.97
CA GLY A 103 -19.68 -32.94 -3.99
C GLY A 103 -18.54 -33.16 -4.99
N LEU A 104 -17.62 -32.20 -5.12
CA LEU A 104 -16.47 -32.29 -6.05
C LEU A 104 -15.25 -32.94 -5.39
N ALA A 105 -14.47 -33.70 -6.18
CA ALA A 105 -13.25 -34.38 -5.69
C ALA A 105 -12.17 -33.39 -5.23
N GLU A 106 -12.10 -32.21 -5.85
CA GLU A 106 -11.15 -31.14 -5.52
C GLU A 106 -11.42 -30.54 -4.14
N GLU A 107 -12.69 -30.34 -3.79
CA GLU A 107 -13.12 -29.76 -2.50
C GLU A 107 -12.81 -30.69 -1.33
N ASP A 108 -13.06 -32.00 -1.49
CA ASP A 108 -12.74 -33.01 -0.47
C ASP A 108 -11.22 -33.12 -0.25
N SER A 109 -10.42 -33.05 -1.33
CA SER A 109 -8.96 -33.10 -1.27
C SER A 109 -8.40 -31.88 -0.52
N LEU A 110 -8.95 -30.70 -0.80
CA LEU A 110 -8.58 -29.46 -0.12
C LEU A 110 -8.98 -29.49 1.36
N ALA A 111 -10.22 -29.88 1.68
CA ALA A 111 -10.74 -29.91 3.05
C ALA A 111 -9.95 -30.86 3.96
N GLU A 112 -9.51 -32.03 3.45
CA GLU A 112 -8.65 -32.94 4.20
C GLU A 112 -7.26 -32.31 4.47
N ASN A 113 -6.68 -31.63 3.48
CA ASN A 113 -5.35 -31.01 3.61
C ASN A 113 -5.36 -29.82 4.58
N VAL A 114 -6.45 -29.05 4.65
CA VAL A 114 -6.59 -27.95 5.62
C VAL A 114 -6.56 -28.47 7.07
N GLN A 115 -7.02 -29.69 7.33
CA GLN A 115 -7.08 -30.27 8.68
C GLN A 115 -5.78 -30.96 9.15
N ARG A 116 -4.80 -31.23 8.27
CA ARG A 116 -3.63 -32.06 8.61
C ARG A 116 -2.31 -31.42 8.17
N ALA A 117 -1.73 -30.66 9.11
CA ALA A 117 -0.55 -29.81 8.95
C ALA A 117 -0.77 -28.67 7.94
N PRO A 118 -0.44 -27.42 8.30
CA PRO A 118 -0.72 -26.27 7.44
C PRO A 118 -0.06 -26.50 6.07
N LEU A 119 -0.85 -26.35 5.00
CA LEU A 119 -0.30 -26.27 3.65
C LEU A 119 0.82 -25.24 3.63
N HIS A 120 1.84 -25.48 2.78
CA HIS A 120 2.81 -24.42 2.53
C HIS A 120 2.02 -23.19 2.02
N PRO A 121 2.26 -21.98 2.54
CA PRO A 121 1.48 -20.80 2.16
C PRO A 121 1.38 -20.62 0.64
N LEU A 122 2.45 -20.97 -0.09
CA LEU A 122 2.49 -20.94 -1.55
C LEU A 122 1.40 -21.80 -2.24
N ASP A 123 1.10 -22.99 -1.71
CA ASP A 123 0.08 -23.87 -2.27
C ASP A 123 -1.31 -23.22 -2.14
N GLN A 124 -1.53 -22.48 -1.05
CA GLN A 124 -2.76 -21.70 -0.86
C GLN A 124 -2.86 -20.55 -1.87
N PHE A 125 -1.76 -19.85 -2.15
CA PHE A 125 -1.74 -18.73 -3.13
C PHE A 125 -2.12 -19.23 -4.52
N ARG A 126 -1.50 -20.34 -4.96
CA ARG A 126 -1.76 -20.99 -6.25
C ARG A 126 -3.20 -21.50 -6.35
N ALA A 127 -3.74 -22.09 -5.29
CA ALA A 127 -5.14 -22.53 -5.27
C ALA A 127 -6.11 -21.35 -5.44
N PHE A 128 -5.83 -20.20 -4.82
CA PHE A 128 -6.67 -19.01 -4.93
C PHE A 128 -6.62 -18.43 -6.34
N GLN A 129 -5.42 -18.35 -6.92
CA GLN A 129 -5.21 -17.89 -8.30
C GLN A 129 -5.91 -18.79 -9.32
N ALA A 130 -5.80 -20.11 -9.18
CA ALA A 130 -6.48 -21.06 -10.06
C ALA A 130 -8.01 -20.92 -10.03
N MET A 131 -8.60 -20.56 -8.88
CA MET A 131 -10.04 -20.28 -8.80
C MET A 131 -10.42 -18.95 -9.42
N ARG A 132 -9.58 -17.92 -9.28
CA ARG A 132 -9.74 -16.62 -9.93
C ARG A 132 -9.72 -16.78 -11.46
N GLU A 133 -8.79 -17.58 -11.99
CA GLU A 133 -8.68 -17.92 -13.41
C GLU A 133 -9.88 -18.72 -13.93
N LYS A 134 -10.49 -19.55 -13.07
CA LYS A 134 -11.75 -20.25 -13.34
C LYS A 134 -12.99 -19.33 -13.25
N GLY A 135 -12.80 -18.03 -13.00
CA GLY A 135 -13.87 -17.03 -13.00
C GLY A 135 -14.61 -16.85 -11.68
N ARG A 136 -14.13 -17.42 -10.57
CA ARG A 136 -14.73 -17.20 -9.23
C ARG A 136 -14.38 -15.82 -8.69
N THR A 137 -15.31 -15.19 -7.98
CA THR A 137 -15.08 -13.89 -7.34
C THR A 137 -14.28 -14.02 -6.03
N GLU A 138 -13.74 -12.91 -5.52
CA GLU A 138 -13.03 -12.90 -4.23
C GLU A 138 -13.91 -13.38 -3.08
N GLU A 139 -15.20 -13.02 -3.11
CA GLU A 139 -16.21 -13.37 -2.10
C GLU A 139 -16.55 -14.87 -2.15
N GLU A 140 -16.66 -15.45 -3.35
CA GLU A 140 -16.92 -16.88 -3.51
C GLU A 140 -15.74 -17.72 -3.02
N ILE A 141 -14.51 -17.27 -3.31
CA ILE A 141 -13.28 -17.90 -2.79
C ILE A 141 -13.23 -17.77 -1.26
N ALA A 142 -13.55 -16.59 -0.72
CA ALA A 142 -13.59 -16.34 0.72
C ALA A 142 -14.58 -17.28 1.43
N ALA A 143 -15.79 -17.42 0.89
CA ALA A 143 -16.81 -18.33 1.41
C ALA A 143 -16.39 -19.81 1.34
N ALA A 144 -15.76 -20.24 0.23
CA ALA A 144 -15.31 -21.62 0.06
C ALA A 144 -14.18 -22.01 1.04
N PHE A 145 -13.35 -21.04 1.45
CA PHE A 145 -12.19 -21.27 2.32
C PHE A 145 -12.40 -20.80 3.76
N PHE A 146 -13.59 -20.27 4.09
CA PHE A 146 -13.91 -19.71 5.41
C PHE A 146 -12.91 -18.62 5.86
N VAL A 147 -12.50 -17.75 4.94
CA VAL A 147 -11.63 -16.60 5.19
C VAL A 147 -12.32 -15.30 4.79
N SER A 148 -11.79 -14.14 5.17
CA SER A 148 -12.30 -12.85 4.71
C SER A 148 -11.87 -12.56 3.26
N ALA A 149 -12.63 -11.72 2.55
CA ALA A 149 -12.25 -11.22 1.22
C ALA A 149 -10.90 -10.50 1.23
N SER A 150 -10.57 -9.79 2.33
CA SER A 150 -9.25 -9.17 2.51
C SER A 150 -8.10 -10.18 2.50
N VAL A 151 -8.27 -11.34 3.12
CA VAL A 151 -7.28 -12.43 3.08
C VAL A 151 -7.16 -12.97 1.67
N VAL A 152 -8.26 -13.15 0.95
CA VAL A 152 -8.22 -13.60 -0.46
C VAL A 152 -7.43 -12.60 -1.32
N LYS A 153 -7.69 -11.30 -1.18
CA LYS A 153 -6.97 -10.24 -1.90
C LYS A 153 -5.47 -10.27 -1.62
N GLN A 154 -5.07 -10.39 -0.36
CA GLN A 154 -3.66 -10.53 0.03
C GLN A 154 -3.01 -11.78 -0.59
N ARG A 155 -3.70 -12.93 -0.55
CA ARG A 155 -3.19 -14.20 -1.09
C ARG A 155 -3.06 -14.16 -2.61
N LEU A 156 -3.99 -13.51 -3.30
CA LEU A 156 -3.91 -13.30 -4.76
C LEU A 156 -2.77 -12.35 -5.13
N LYS A 157 -2.51 -11.31 -4.32
CA LYS A 157 -1.38 -10.41 -4.55
C LYS A 157 -0.02 -11.15 -4.42
N LEU A 158 0.09 -12.08 -3.47
CA LEU A 158 1.27 -12.96 -3.34
C LEU A 158 1.39 -13.96 -4.50
N ALA A 159 0.25 -14.46 -5.01
CA ALA A 159 0.22 -15.34 -6.17
C ALA A 159 0.66 -14.64 -7.47
N ALA A 160 0.58 -13.31 -7.53
CA ALA A 160 0.98 -12.54 -8.71
C ALA A 160 2.48 -12.24 -8.80
N VAL A 161 3.28 -12.58 -7.77
CA VAL A 161 4.75 -12.41 -7.76
C VAL A 161 5.41 -13.36 -8.78
N SER A 162 6.60 -13.01 -9.29
CA SER A 162 7.34 -13.83 -10.27
C SER A 162 7.42 -15.31 -9.87
N PRO A 163 7.24 -16.25 -10.83
CA PRO A 163 7.44 -17.67 -10.60
C PRO A 163 8.81 -18.01 -10.01
N SER A 164 9.88 -17.31 -10.40
CA SER A 164 11.23 -17.57 -9.87
C SER A 164 11.33 -17.28 -8.37
N LEU A 165 10.59 -16.28 -7.89
CA LEU A 165 10.53 -15.94 -6.47
C LEU A 165 9.67 -16.93 -5.69
N HIS A 166 8.63 -17.48 -6.31
CA HIS A 166 7.85 -18.58 -5.72
C HIS A 166 8.71 -19.82 -5.51
N ASP A 167 9.58 -20.14 -6.46
CA ASP A 167 10.49 -21.28 -6.35
C ASP A 167 11.53 -21.05 -5.24
N ALA A 168 12.14 -19.86 -5.18
CA ALA A 168 13.03 -19.48 -4.08
C ALA A 168 12.35 -19.54 -2.69
N TYR A 169 11.07 -19.13 -2.62
CA TYR A 169 10.27 -19.25 -1.40
C TYR A 169 9.96 -20.72 -1.05
N ALA A 170 9.68 -21.56 -2.04
CA ALA A 170 9.42 -22.99 -1.84
C ALA A 170 10.68 -23.76 -1.39
N GLU A 171 11.86 -23.29 -1.79
CA GLU A 171 13.16 -23.84 -1.38
C GLU A 171 13.67 -23.26 -0.04
N GLU A 172 12.85 -22.48 0.66
CA GLU A 172 13.18 -21.82 1.93
C GLU A 172 14.38 -20.82 1.84
N GLU A 173 14.73 -20.37 0.63
CA GLU A 173 15.76 -19.33 0.41
C GLU A 173 15.27 -17.93 0.78
N MET A 174 13.94 -17.77 0.86
CA MET A 174 13.25 -16.52 1.14
C MET A 174 12.18 -16.73 2.23
N THR A 175 11.95 -15.71 3.06
CA THR A 175 10.86 -15.69 4.04
C THR A 175 9.57 -15.14 3.45
N LEU A 176 8.44 -15.38 4.12
CA LEU A 176 7.15 -14.81 3.68
C LEU A 176 7.18 -13.28 3.69
N ASP A 177 7.86 -12.67 4.67
CA ASP A 177 7.97 -11.20 4.79
C ASP A 177 8.76 -10.58 3.62
N GLN A 178 9.77 -11.29 3.15
CA GLN A 178 10.52 -10.90 1.95
C GLN A 178 9.65 -11.02 0.70
N LEU A 179 8.90 -12.13 0.55
CA LEU A 179 7.96 -12.31 -0.55
C LEU A 179 6.86 -11.23 -0.56
N MET A 180 6.34 -10.85 0.61
CA MET A 180 5.37 -9.76 0.75
C MET A 180 5.95 -8.43 0.25
N ALA A 181 7.22 -8.13 0.52
CA ALA A 181 7.87 -6.91 0.03
C ALA A 181 7.95 -6.84 -1.51
N PHE A 182 8.09 -7.98 -2.19
CA PHE A 182 8.09 -8.04 -3.65
C PHE A 182 6.74 -7.69 -4.29
N THR A 183 5.64 -7.75 -3.53
CA THR A 183 4.31 -7.44 -4.05
C THR A 183 4.07 -5.96 -4.35
N VAL A 184 4.95 -5.07 -3.87
CA VAL A 184 4.85 -3.62 -4.08
C VAL A 184 4.94 -3.27 -5.56
N ASN A 185 5.84 -3.92 -6.31
CA ASN A 185 6.03 -3.68 -7.74
C ASN A 185 5.58 -4.93 -8.51
N PRO A 186 4.60 -4.85 -9.44
CA PRO A 186 4.11 -6.01 -10.19
C PRO A 186 5.05 -6.48 -11.32
N ASP A 187 6.08 -5.71 -11.68
CA ASP A 187 7.02 -6.07 -12.75
C ASP A 187 7.93 -7.24 -12.33
N HIS A 188 7.72 -8.39 -12.96
CA HIS A 188 8.49 -9.61 -12.71
C HIS A 188 9.98 -9.45 -13.04
N ALA A 189 10.34 -8.69 -14.08
CA ALA A 189 11.75 -8.51 -14.45
C ALA A 189 12.49 -7.68 -13.39
N ARG A 190 11.84 -6.63 -12.88
CA ARG A 190 12.40 -5.82 -11.77
C ARG A 190 12.48 -6.62 -10.47
N GLN A 191 11.46 -7.43 -10.16
CA GLN A 191 11.47 -8.33 -9.01
C GLN A 191 12.67 -9.29 -9.04
N GLU A 192 12.90 -9.96 -10.16
CA GLU A 192 14.01 -10.90 -10.35
C GLU A 192 15.37 -10.20 -10.28
N GLN A 193 15.50 -9.02 -10.92
CA GLN A 193 16.72 -8.20 -10.84
C GLN A 193 17.07 -7.82 -9.39
N VAL A 194 16.08 -7.39 -8.61
CA VAL A 194 16.28 -7.03 -7.19
C VAL A 194 16.66 -8.27 -6.38
N TRP A 195 16.03 -9.43 -6.64
CA TRP A 195 16.38 -10.68 -5.98
C TRP A 195 17.82 -11.12 -6.25
N GLU A 196 18.25 -11.10 -7.52
CA GLU A 196 19.64 -11.41 -7.88
C GLU A 196 20.65 -10.47 -7.21
N ALA A 197 20.32 -9.18 -7.12
CA ALA A 197 21.16 -8.22 -6.42
C ALA A 197 21.24 -8.53 -4.92
N LEU A 198 20.11 -8.84 -4.28
CA LEU A 198 20.03 -9.18 -2.84
C LEU A 198 20.77 -10.48 -2.49
N GLN A 199 20.84 -11.45 -3.40
CA GLN A 199 21.62 -12.67 -3.14
C GLN A 199 23.10 -12.37 -2.89
N ARG A 200 23.64 -11.28 -3.46
CA ARG A 200 25.03 -10.83 -3.27
C ARG A 200 25.25 -10.05 -1.97
N HIS A 201 24.18 -9.62 -1.31
CA HIS A 201 24.23 -8.87 -0.06
C HIS A 201 23.98 -9.76 1.17
N TYR A 202 24.58 -9.38 2.29
CA TYR A 202 24.40 -10.07 3.58
C TYR A 202 23.07 -9.75 4.26
N SER A 203 22.50 -8.57 3.97
CA SER A 203 21.20 -8.13 4.47
C SER A 203 20.14 -8.32 3.39
N ARG A 204 19.05 -8.99 3.76
CA ARG A 204 17.89 -9.26 2.91
C ARG A 204 16.63 -8.80 3.63
N GLN A 205 16.68 -7.62 4.24
CA GLN A 205 15.58 -7.15 5.07
C GLN A 205 14.42 -6.67 4.18
N PRO A 206 13.15 -6.92 4.54
CA PRO A 206 12.00 -6.51 3.72
C PRO A 206 11.98 -5.02 3.37
N TYR A 207 12.51 -4.14 4.23
CA TYR A 207 12.59 -2.71 3.94
C TYR A 207 13.54 -2.39 2.77
N GLU A 208 14.64 -3.14 2.63
CA GLU A 208 15.62 -2.95 1.55
C GLU A 208 15.03 -3.39 0.22
N ILE A 209 14.29 -4.51 0.22
CA ILE A 209 13.57 -5.01 -0.95
C ILE A 209 12.62 -3.94 -1.47
N ARG A 210 11.77 -3.37 -0.60
CA ARG A 210 10.86 -2.28 -0.98
C ARG A 210 11.61 -1.09 -1.55
N ARG A 211 12.66 -0.63 -0.85
CA ARG A 211 13.47 0.51 -1.29
C ARG A 211 14.07 0.30 -2.67
N MET A 212 14.57 -0.90 -2.98
CA MET A 212 15.14 -1.21 -4.30
C MET A 212 14.05 -1.32 -5.37
N LEU A 213 12.88 -1.87 -5.05
CA LEU A 213 11.76 -1.99 -5.98
C LEU A 213 11.10 -0.65 -6.32
N THR A 214 11.17 0.32 -5.41
CA THR A 214 10.64 1.68 -5.59
C THR A 214 11.74 2.70 -5.86
N GLU A 215 12.93 2.26 -6.27
CA GLU A 215 14.03 3.15 -6.64
C GLU A 215 13.64 3.98 -7.88
N GLY A 216 13.71 5.30 -7.76
CA GLY A 216 13.27 6.25 -8.80
C GLY A 216 11.79 6.65 -8.69
N ALA A 217 10.99 5.94 -7.90
CA ALA A 217 9.61 6.33 -7.61
C ALA A 217 9.57 7.39 -6.50
N VAL A 218 8.58 8.28 -6.54
CA VAL A 218 8.38 9.35 -5.56
C VAL A 218 7.32 8.93 -4.55
N ARG A 219 7.53 9.18 -3.26
CA ARG A 219 6.52 8.87 -2.24
C ARG A 219 5.32 9.82 -2.35
N ALA A 220 4.13 9.30 -2.07
CA ALA A 220 2.92 10.13 -1.99
C ALA A 220 3.00 11.25 -0.93
N SER A 221 3.85 11.07 0.09
CA SER A 221 4.15 12.08 1.11
C SER A 221 5.20 13.12 0.70
N ASP A 222 5.78 13.03 -0.50
CA ASP A 222 6.66 14.07 -1.05
C ASP A 222 5.85 15.36 -1.28
N LYS A 223 6.42 16.51 -0.94
CA LYS A 223 5.77 17.83 -1.13
C LYS A 223 5.31 18.06 -2.57
N ARG A 224 6.01 17.51 -3.57
CA ARG A 224 5.62 17.59 -4.99
C ARG A 224 4.34 16.81 -5.27
N ALA A 225 4.22 15.60 -4.73
CA ALA A 225 3.05 14.76 -4.88
C ALA A 225 1.83 15.36 -4.14
N GLN A 226 2.05 15.97 -2.97
CA GLN A 226 1.01 16.68 -2.23
C GLN A 226 0.55 17.96 -2.94
N PHE A 227 1.48 18.71 -3.55
CA PHE A 227 1.16 19.94 -4.29
C PHE A 227 0.34 19.66 -5.55
N VAL A 228 0.72 18.64 -6.33
CA VAL A 228 -0.06 18.23 -7.51
C VAL A 228 -1.38 17.61 -7.07
N GLY A 229 -1.36 16.70 -6.09
CA GLY A 229 -2.50 15.87 -5.72
C GLY A 229 -2.41 14.49 -6.37
N LEU A 230 -2.78 13.44 -5.63
CA LEU A 230 -2.69 12.06 -6.12
C LEU A 230 -3.72 11.78 -7.23
N ASP A 231 -4.91 12.36 -7.13
CA ASP A 231 -5.97 12.17 -8.12
C ASP A 231 -5.61 12.81 -9.46
N ASP A 232 -5.13 14.06 -9.45
CA ASP A 232 -4.64 14.77 -10.64
C ASP A 232 -3.51 13.99 -11.35
N TYR A 233 -2.58 13.42 -10.57
CA TYR A 233 -1.49 12.60 -11.13
C TYR A 233 -2.01 11.32 -11.81
N VAL A 234 -3.02 10.68 -11.23
CA VAL A 234 -3.65 9.49 -11.84
C VAL A 234 -4.44 9.89 -13.10
N GLU A 235 -5.14 11.03 -13.09
CA GLU A 235 -5.84 11.55 -14.26
C GLU A 235 -4.90 11.90 -15.41
N ALA A 236 -3.68 12.36 -15.10
CA ALA A 236 -2.61 12.58 -16.07
C ALA A 236 -1.99 11.28 -16.62
N GLY A 237 -2.47 10.11 -16.17
CA GLY A 237 -2.00 8.80 -16.61
C GLY A 237 -0.86 8.23 -15.74
N GLY A 238 -0.56 8.84 -14.61
CA GLY A 238 0.44 8.38 -13.67
C GLY A 238 0.01 7.14 -12.90
N GLU A 239 0.93 6.19 -12.71
CA GLU A 239 0.68 4.98 -11.91
C GLU A 239 1.18 5.13 -10.48
N ILE A 240 0.36 4.70 -9.51
CA ILE A 240 0.71 4.65 -8.09
C ILE A 240 0.81 3.19 -7.65
N LEU A 241 2.00 2.80 -7.19
CA LEU A 241 2.24 1.54 -6.50
C LEU A 241 1.77 1.65 -5.06
N ARG A 242 1.03 0.65 -4.58
CA ARG A 242 0.58 0.56 -3.19
C ARG A 242 1.00 -0.76 -2.56
N ASP A 243 1.49 -0.70 -1.33
CA ASP A 243 1.75 -1.89 -0.52
C ASP A 243 0.45 -2.34 0.18
N LEU A 244 0.03 -3.57 -0.09
CA LEU A 244 -1.17 -4.14 0.52
C LEU A 244 -0.91 -4.67 1.94
N PHE A 245 0.36 -4.82 2.33
CA PHE A 245 0.78 -5.47 3.57
C PHE A 245 1.28 -4.48 4.63
N GLN A 246 1.50 -3.21 4.29
CA GLN A 246 1.91 -2.16 5.22
C GLN A 246 1.21 -0.84 4.91
N GLN A 247 1.11 0.03 5.91
CA GLN A 247 0.75 1.42 5.67
C GLN A 247 1.90 2.09 4.91
N ASP A 248 1.58 2.69 3.78
CA ASP A 248 2.53 3.28 2.83
C ASP A 248 2.28 4.77 2.56
N ASP A 249 1.48 5.42 3.42
CA ASP A 249 1.15 6.85 3.35
C ASP A 249 0.65 7.32 1.96
N GLY A 250 -0.05 6.44 1.24
CA GLY A 250 -0.60 6.72 -0.09
C GLY A 250 0.17 6.09 -1.25
N GLY A 251 1.34 5.49 -0.98
CA GLY A 251 2.10 4.70 -1.94
C GLY A 251 3.25 5.45 -2.64
N TRP A 252 3.63 4.95 -3.82
CA TRP A 252 4.74 5.46 -4.63
C TRP A 252 4.31 5.76 -6.06
N LEU A 253 4.52 6.99 -6.50
CA LEU A 253 4.32 7.45 -7.86
C LEU A 253 5.48 6.95 -8.73
N GLN A 254 5.19 6.12 -9.73
CA GLN A 254 6.23 5.50 -10.56
C GLN A 254 6.94 6.50 -11.49
N ASP A 255 6.21 7.47 -12.03
CA ASP A 255 6.73 8.40 -13.02
C ASP A 255 7.09 9.74 -12.38
N ALA A 256 8.33 9.82 -11.90
CA ALA A 256 8.88 11.05 -11.35
C ALA A 256 8.97 12.17 -12.40
N ALA A 257 9.16 11.83 -13.68
CA ALA A 257 9.29 12.84 -14.74
C ALA A 257 7.92 13.48 -15.05
N LEU A 258 6.86 12.68 -15.09
CA LEU A 258 5.49 13.19 -15.18
C LEU A 258 5.17 14.11 -14.00
N LEU A 259 5.51 13.69 -12.77
CA LEU A 259 5.32 14.53 -11.59
C LEU A 259 6.05 15.87 -11.70
N ASP A 260 7.30 15.87 -12.14
CA ASP A 260 8.08 17.10 -12.30
C ASP A 260 7.49 18.04 -13.37
N VAL A 261 6.92 17.49 -14.46
CA VAL A 261 6.20 18.27 -15.48
C VAL A 261 4.95 18.91 -14.88
N MET A 262 4.12 18.13 -14.18
CA MET A 262 2.88 18.62 -13.58
C MET A 262 3.13 19.69 -12.51
N VAL A 263 4.15 19.48 -11.65
CA VAL A 263 4.55 20.49 -10.66
C VAL A 263 4.95 21.80 -11.35
N ARG A 264 5.72 21.72 -12.43
CA ARG A 264 6.17 22.90 -13.17
C ARG A 264 5.01 23.64 -13.83
N GLU A 265 4.07 22.92 -14.44
CA GLU A 265 2.89 23.51 -15.07
C GLU A 265 2.00 24.20 -14.02
N LYS A 266 1.70 23.52 -12.91
CA LYS A 266 0.90 24.08 -11.82
C LYS A 266 1.57 25.28 -11.16
N LEU A 267 2.88 25.21 -10.91
CA LEU A 267 3.65 26.36 -10.41
C LEU A 267 3.68 27.53 -11.40
N ALA A 268 3.71 27.27 -12.71
CA ALA A 268 3.68 28.32 -13.72
C ALA A 268 2.33 29.03 -13.75
N GLU A 269 1.21 28.30 -13.63
CA GLU A 269 -0.13 28.88 -13.54
C GLU A 269 -0.28 29.79 -12.30
N GLU A 270 0.13 29.30 -11.13
CA GLU A 270 0.13 30.09 -9.89
C GLU A 270 1.05 31.32 -10.00
N ALA A 271 2.20 31.17 -10.66
CA ALA A 271 3.11 32.28 -10.89
C ALA A 271 2.54 33.33 -11.85
N GLU A 272 1.78 32.95 -12.87
CA GLU A 272 1.08 33.91 -13.74
C GLU A 272 -0.02 34.66 -12.98
N ALA A 273 -0.75 33.98 -12.09
CA ALA A 273 -1.72 34.64 -11.21
C ALA A 273 -1.04 35.70 -10.33
N ILE A 274 0.17 35.41 -9.83
CA ILE A 274 0.95 36.35 -9.03
C ILE A 274 1.55 37.46 -9.91
N ARG A 275 2.04 37.17 -11.11
CA ARG A 275 2.51 38.21 -12.05
C ARG A 275 1.41 39.20 -12.41
N ALA A 276 0.17 38.74 -12.51
CA ALA A 276 -0.99 39.61 -12.73
C ALA A 276 -1.24 40.61 -11.58
N GLU A 277 -0.66 40.39 -10.38
CA GLU A 277 -0.66 41.36 -9.27
C GLU A 277 0.23 42.59 -9.58
N GLY A 278 1.15 42.51 -10.54
CA GLY A 278 1.97 43.64 -11.01
C GLY A 278 3.40 43.70 -10.47
N TRP A 279 3.94 42.60 -9.92
CA TRP A 279 5.33 42.52 -9.44
C TRP A 279 6.36 42.68 -10.58
N ASN A 280 7.47 43.38 -10.31
CA ASN A 280 8.55 43.61 -11.27
C ASN A 280 9.17 42.30 -11.79
N TRP A 281 9.34 41.32 -10.89
CA TRP A 281 9.80 39.98 -11.23
C TRP A 281 9.14 38.94 -10.34
N VAL A 282 8.96 37.74 -10.88
CA VAL A 282 8.46 36.58 -10.14
C VAL A 282 9.37 35.41 -10.45
N GLU A 283 10.07 34.94 -9.41
CA GLU A 283 10.96 33.79 -9.48
C GLU A 283 10.26 32.56 -8.90
N VAL A 284 10.32 31.46 -9.63
CA VAL A 284 9.54 30.25 -9.36
C VAL A 284 10.51 29.08 -9.30
N ASP A 285 10.55 28.42 -8.15
CA ASP A 285 11.29 27.17 -7.99
C ASP A 285 10.59 26.28 -6.96
N THR A 286 10.76 24.99 -7.09
CA THR A 286 10.28 23.99 -6.13
C THR A 286 10.93 24.14 -4.75
N GLU A 287 12.18 24.61 -4.70
CA GLU A 287 12.91 24.89 -3.46
C GLU A 287 14.03 25.89 -3.69
N PHE A 288 14.04 26.96 -2.90
CA PHE A 288 15.12 27.93 -2.95
C PHE A 288 16.23 27.59 -1.94
N PRO A 289 17.51 27.76 -2.30
CA PRO A 289 18.62 27.59 -1.36
C PRO A 289 18.48 28.47 -0.12
N TYR A 290 19.04 28.00 1.00
CA TYR A 290 19.10 28.78 2.23
C TYR A 290 19.82 30.11 1.98
N GLY A 291 19.17 31.21 2.37
CA GLY A 291 19.72 32.56 2.19
C GLY A 291 19.56 33.13 0.77
N HIS A 292 18.70 32.59 -0.08
CA HIS A 292 18.38 33.19 -1.39
C HIS A 292 17.86 34.63 -1.30
N THR A 293 17.30 35.02 -0.14
CA THR A 293 16.86 36.39 0.16
C THR A 293 17.97 37.28 0.76
N PHE A 294 19.21 36.78 0.92
CA PHE A 294 20.28 37.51 1.57
C PHE A 294 20.75 38.69 0.70
N GLY A 295 20.79 39.88 1.27
CA GLY A 295 21.11 41.11 0.54
C GLY A 295 19.94 41.75 -0.21
N MET A 296 18.71 41.24 -0.05
CA MET A 296 17.50 41.85 -0.58
C MET A 296 16.78 42.68 0.50
N ARG A 297 16.26 43.85 0.11
CA ARG A 297 15.43 44.67 1.00
C ARG A 297 13.99 44.17 0.98
N ARG A 298 13.39 43.99 2.16
CA ARG A 298 11.98 43.59 2.28
C ARG A 298 11.07 44.82 2.32
N VAL A 299 10.11 44.88 1.43
CA VAL A 299 8.97 45.79 1.52
C VAL A 299 7.88 45.11 2.34
N HIS A 300 7.41 45.80 3.36
CA HIS A 300 6.26 45.36 4.15
C HIS A 300 5.02 46.05 3.61
N GLY A 301 4.10 45.29 3.01
CA GLY A 301 2.80 45.81 2.64
C GLY A 301 1.90 45.97 3.87
N GLU A 302 0.81 46.72 3.70
CA GLU A 302 -0.18 46.95 4.75
C GLU A 302 -1.34 45.97 4.64
N ALA A 303 -1.70 45.31 5.74
CA ALA A 303 -2.88 44.47 5.79
C ALA A 303 -4.13 45.35 5.61
N VAL A 304 -4.99 45.01 4.66
CA VAL A 304 -6.23 45.76 4.44
C VAL A 304 -7.08 45.66 5.71
N PRO A 305 -7.52 46.78 6.32
CA PRO A 305 -8.39 46.72 7.48
C PRO A 305 -9.68 45.98 7.14
N MET A 306 -10.25 45.27 8.12
CA MET A 306 -11.56 44.66 7.97
C MET A 306 -12.59 45.75 7.66
N THR A 307 -13.48 45.47 6.71
CA THR A 307 -14.66 46.31 6.50
C THR A 307 -15.59 46.19 7.71
N CYS A 308 -16.51 47.15 7.88
CA CYS A 308 -17.47 47.10 8.99
C CYS A 308 -18.35 45.84 8.95
N GLU A 309 -18.66 45.32 7.77
CA GLU A 309 -19.44 44.08 7.59
C GLU A 309 -18.65 42.83 7.97
N GLU A 310 -17.38 42.74 7.55
CA GLU A 310 -16.48 41.64 7.94
C GLU A 310 -16.21 41.65 9.45
N ALA A 311 -15.99 42.82 10.04
CA ALA A 311 -15.78 42.97 11.48
C ALA A 311 -17.03 42.57 12.28
N ALA A 312 -18.22 42.93 11.81
CA ALA A 312 -19.49 42.50 12.43
C ALA A 312 -19.68 40.99 12.31
N SER A 313 -19.31 40.40 11.17
CA SER A 313 -19.39 38.95 10.95
C SER A 313 -18.42 38.19 11.84
N TYR A 314 -17.17 38.66 11.96
CA TYR A 314 -16.17 38.09 12.89
C TYR A 314 -16.65 38.18 14.34
N GLN A 315 -17.20 39.33 14.76
CA GLN A 315 -17.75 39.47 16.12
C GLN A 315 -18.93 38.54 16.38
N SER A 316 -19.79 38.33 15.38
CA SER A 316 -20.91 37.37 15.49
C SER A 316 -20.41 35.94 15.63
N LEU A 317 -19.43 35.54 14.80
CA LEU A 317 -18.82 34.22 14.85
C LEU A 317 -18.11 33.98 16.18
N LYS A 318 -17.34 34.95 16.66
CA LYS A 318 -16.68 34.89 17.97
C LYS A 318 -17.68 34.77 19.12
N ALA A 319 -18.79 35.52 19.07
CA ALA A 319 -19.82 35.43 20.09
C ALA A 319 -20.54 34.06 20.07
N GLU A 320 -20.70 33.45 18.90
CA GLU A 320 -21.22 32.08 18.75
C GLU A 320 -20.24 31.05 19.32
N TYR A 321 -18.95 31.19 19.01
CA TYR A 321 -17.87 30.35 19.57
C TYR A 321 -17.86 30.42 21.10
N ASP A 322 -17.77 31.62 21.67
CA ASP A 322 -17.71 31.85 23.12
C ASP A 322 -18.97 31.30 23.83
N ALA A 323 -20.14 31.38 23.18
CA ALA A 323 -21.39 30.86 23.72
C ALA A 323 -21.41 29.32 23.74
N LEU A 324 -20.96 28.68 22.65
CA LEU A 324 -20.87 27.23 22.55
C LEU A 324 -19.81 26.67 23.53
N GLU A 325 -18.66 27.33 23.66
CA GLU A 325 -17.64 26.96 24.64
C GLU A 325 -18.17 27.07 26.07
N ALA A 326 -18.89 28.16 26.40
CA ALA A 326 -19.47 28.36 27.73
C ALA A 326 -20.60 27.37 28.06
N GLU A 327 -21.46 27.03 27.09
CA GLU A 327 -22.55 26.05 27.27
C GLU A 327 -22.01 24.64 27.55
N HIS A 328 -20.83 24.33 27.01
CA HIS A 328 -20.21 23.02 27.13
C HIS A 328 -18.96 22.98 28.03
N ALA A 329 -18.71 24.04 28.81
CA ALA A 329 -17.54 24.17 29.67
C ALA A 329 -17.44 23.11 30.79
N GLU A 330 -18.57 22.55 31.24
CA GLU A 330 -18.63 21.49 32.26
C GLU A 330 -18.76 20.08 31.68
N ALA A 331 -18.76 19.93 30.35
CA ALA A 331 -18.87 18.62 29.69
C ALA A 331 -17.48 17.97 29.57
N ASP A 332 -17.37 16.69 29.96
CA ASP A 332 -16.13 15.92 29.82
C ASP A 332 -15.75 15.64 28.35
N GLU A 333 -16.75 15.58 27.45
CA GLU A 333 -16.58 15.46 25.99
C GLU A 333 -17.61 16.34 25.26
N LEU A 334 -17.17 17.04 24.22
CA LEU A 334 -18.05 17.84 23.36
C LEU A 334 -18.89 16.90 22.47
N PRO A 335 -20.21 17.16 22.31
CA PRO A 335 -20.99 16.47 21.29
C PRO A 335 -20.38 16.68 19.89
N GLU A 336 -20.33 15.63 19.05
CA GLU A 336 -19.71 15.69 17.71
C GLU A 336 -20.23 16.85 16.85
N ASN A 337 -21.51 17.22 16.99
CA ASN A 337 -22.09 18.34 16.24
C ASN A 337 -21.60 19.72 16.73
N VAL A 338 -21.22 19.83 18.00
CA VAL A 338 -20.69 21.07 18.58
C VAL A 338 -19.21 21.20 18.23
N ASP A 339 -18.45 20.11 18.33
CA ASP A 339 -17.04 20.05 17.92
C ASP A 339 -16.88 20.43 16.44
N ALA A 340 -17.69 19.84 15.55
CA ALA A 340 -17.70 20.21 14.13
C ALA A 340 -18.06 21.69 13.91
N ARG A 341 -19.02 22.23 14.66
CA ARG A 341 -19.45 23.62 14.53
C ARG A 341 -18.37 24.60 15.01
N LEU A 342 -17.67 24.29 16.09
CA LEU A 342 -16.53 25.08 16.58
C LEU A 342 -15.42 25.11 15.52
N GLY A 343 -15.10 23.97 14.91
CA GLY A 343 -14.14 23.89 13.81
C GLY A 343 -14.53 24.75 12.59
N GLU A 344 -15.81 24.74 12.18
CA GLU A 344 -16.31 25.62 11.11
C GLU A 344 -16.17 27.11 11.46
N ILE A 345 -16.44 27.48 12.72
CA ILE A 345 -16.34 28.86 13.18
C ILE A 345 -14.89 29.32 13.23
N GLU A 346 -13.98 28.49 13.74
CA GLU A 346 -12.54 28.76 13.75
C GLU A 346 -12.01 28.97 12.32
N GLU A 347 -12.34 28.09 11.38
CA GLU A 347 -11.93 28.21 9.98
C GLU A 347 -12.47 29.50 9.34
N ALA A 348 -13.73 29.86 9.62
CA ALA A 348 -14.33 31.10 9.14
C ALA A 348 -13.69 32.36 9.77
N MET A 349 -13.32 32.30 11.05
CA MET A 349 -12.64 33.39 11.74
C MET A 349 -11.21 33.57 11.21
N GLU A 350 -10.46 32.50 11.03
CA GLU A 350 -9.12 32.52 10.44
C GLU A 350 -9.15 33.08 9.01
N ALA A 351 -10.14 32.70 8.21
CA ALA A 351 -10.32 33.24 6.86
C ALA A 351 -10.55 34.77 6.85
N LEU A 352 -11.26 35.30 7.85
CA LEU A 352 -11.48 36.75 7.99
C LEU A 352 -10.23 37.47 8.49
N GLU A 353 -9.46 36.84 9.38
CA GLU A 353 -8.18 37.36 9.90
C GLU A 353 -7.03 37.29 8.88
N ALA A 354 -7.07 36.34 7.95
CA ALA A 354 -6.13 36.22 6.84
C ALA A 354 -6.33 37.34 5.81
N ARG A 355 -5.91 38.56 6.17
CA ARG A 355 -6.11 39.75 5.34
C ARG A 355 -5.15 39.78 4.14
N PRO A 356 -5.65 40.16 2.94
CA PRO A 356 -4.79 40.44 1.82
C PRO A 356 -3.87 41.62 2.18
N ILE A 357 -2.58 41.44 1.96
CA ILE A 357 -1.58 42.51 2.12
C ILE A 357 -1.61 43.35 0.84
N ARG A 358 -1.85 44.65 0.97
CA ARG A 358 -1.71 45.60 -0.13
C ARG A 358 -0.30 46.16 -0.15
N PHE A 359 0.24 46.26 -1.34
CA PHE A 359 1.49 46.94 -1.63
C PHE A 359 1.17 48.17 -2.48
N GLU A 360 1.88 49.27 -2.23
CA GLU A 360 1.75 50.47 -3.05
C GLU A 360 2.26 50.20 -4.47
N SER A 361 1.70 50.89 -5.46
CA SER A 361 2.08 50.67 -6.87
C SER A 361 3.55 50.98 -7.17
N GLU A 362 4.16 51.88 -6.40
CA GLU A 362 5.59 52.20 -6.50
C GLU A 362 6.46 51.06 -5.96
N ASP A 363 6.02 50.38 -4.91
CA ASP A 363 6.70 49.23 -4.34
C ASP A 363 6.57 47.98 -5.23
N LEU A 364 5.40 47.77 -5.85
CA LEU A 364 5.16 46.66 -6.79
C LEU A 364 6.08 46.75 -8.03
N ALA A 365 6.40 47.97 -8.46
CA ALA A 365 7.29 48.22 -9.61
C ALA A 365 8.77 47.96 -9.31
N LEU A 366 9.18 47.89 -8.03
CA LEU A 366 10.56 47.67 -7.60
C LEU A 366 10.77 46.27 -6.99
N ALA A 367 9.76 45.76 -6.29
CA ALA A 367 9.81 44.49 -5.61
C ALA A 367 9.36 43.33 -6.51
N GLY A 368 9.81 42.13 -6.15
CA GLY A 368 9.36 40.88 -6.73
C GLY A 368 8.85 39.90 -5.68
N ALA A 369 8.42 38.75 -6.18
CA ALA A 369 7.90 37.66 -5.36
C ALA A 369 8.63 36.33 -5.68
N PHE A 370 8.85 35.53 -4.64
CA PHE A 370 9.27 34.14 -4.75
C PHE A 370 8.07 33.23 -4.60
N VAL A 371 7.95 32.26 -5.51
CA VAL A 371 6.89 31.25 -5.49
C VAL A 371 7.55 29.89 -5.33
N SER A 372 7.21 29.19 -4.25
CA SER A 372 7.77 27.89 -3.90
C SER A 372 6.73 26.96 -3.28
N ILE A 373 7.12 25.72 -3.02
CA ILE A 373 6.29 24.73 -2.32
C ILE A 373 6.90 24.49 -0.94
N ASP A 374 6.07 24.55 0.11
CA ASP A 374 6.51 24.25 1.46
C ASP A 374 6.68 22.72 1.71
N SER A 375 7.13 22.35 2.91
CA SER A 375 7.31 20.93 3.27
C SER A 375 6.00 20.13 3.35
N SER A 376 4.85 20.80 3.37
CA SER A 376 3.50 20.20 3.38
C SER A 376 2.84 20.18 2.01
N GLY A 377 3.57 20.52 0.94
CA GLY A 377 3.03 20.57 -0.41
C GLY A 377 2.10 21.74 -0.67
N ARG A 378 2.08 22.78 0.18
CA ARG A 378 1.27 23.98 -0.03
C ARG A 378 2.08 25.07 -0.73
N LEU A 379 1.38 25.88 -1.52
CA LEU A 379 1.98 27.02 -2.21
C LEU A 379 2.47 28.05 -1.18
N ARG A 380 3.76 28.37 -1.24
CA ARG A 380 4.42 29.37 -0.40
C ARG A 380 4.85 30.53 -1.26
N VAL A 381 4.16 31.66 -1.09
CA VAL A 381 4.44 32.89 -1.83
C VAL A 381 5.05 33.92 -0.89
N GLU A 382 6.31 34.28 -1.13
CA GLU A 382 7.01 35.32 -0.40
C GLU A 382 7.07 36.59 -1.25
N ARG A 383 6.24 37.58 -0.90
CA ARG A 383 6.11 38.86 -1.60
C ARG A 383 7.01 39.94 -0.98
N GLY A 384 7.38 40.94 -1.80
CA GLY A 384 8.00 42.17 -1.32
C GLY A 384 9.52 42.14 -1.21
N TYR A 385 10.23 41.52 -2.18
CA TYR A 385 11.71 41.49 -2.19
C TYR A 385 12.26 42.39 -3.28
N VAL A 386 13.09 43.38 -2.90
CA VAL A 386 13.79 44.25 -3.85
C VAL A 386 15.22 43.73 -4.01
N ARG A 387 15.63 43.46 -5.25
CA ARG A 387 17.01 43.06 -5.56
C ARG A 387 17.91 44.28 -5.47
N ALA A 388 19.18 44.09 -5.09
CA ALA A 388 20.14 45.18 -4.96
C ALA A 388 20.36 45.95 -6.30
N GLU A 389 20.11 45.30 -7.43
CA GLU A 389 20.20 45.90 -8.77
C GLU A 389 18.99 46.80 -9.12
N ASP A 390 17.86 46.59 -8.45
CA ASP A 390 16.60 47.33 -8.63
C ASP A 390 16.42 48.42 -7.57
N GLU A 391 17.40 48.62 -6.68
CA GLU A 391 17.39 49.76 -5.75
C GLU A 391 17.63 51.05 -6.54
N PRO A 392 16.82 52.12 -6.31
CA PRO A 392 17.11 53.41 -6.91
C PRO A 392 18.50 53.86 -6.43
N VAL A 393 19.42 54.05 -7.38
CA VAL A 393 20.71 54.69 -7.11
C VAL A 393 20.39 56.08 -6.61
N GLU A 394 20.55 56.34 -5.30
CA GLU A 394 20.61 57.72 -4.82
C GLU A 394 21.79 58.38 -5.53
N GLU A 395 21.50 59.25 -6.50
CA GLU A 395 22.46 60.26 -6.93
C GLU A 395 22.78 61.10 -5.70
N VAL A 396 23.91 60.78 -5.07
CA VAL A 396 24.47 61.58 -4.00
C VAL A 396 24.74 62.95 -4.61
N GLU A 397 23.87 63.92 -4.35
CA GLU A 397 24.15 65.33 -4.64
C GLU A 397 25.49 65.67 -3.97
N GLU A 398 26.50 65.98 -4.78
CA GLU A 398 27.77 66.55 -4.35
C GLU A 398 27.50 67.84 -3.56
N VAL A 399 27.37 67.72 -2.24
CA VAL A 399 27.43 68.88 -1.35
C VAL A 399 28.90 69.22 -1.13
N GLY A 400 29.39 70.10 -2.00
CA GLY A 400 30.18 71.29 -1.63
C GLY A 400 31.34 71.10 -0.65
N GLU A 401 32.51 70.95 -1.24
CA GLU A 401 33.84 71.37 -0.77
C GLU A 401 33.82 72.50 0.31
N VAL A 402 34.32 72.20 1.52
CA VAL A 402 34.97 73.21 2.39
C VAL A 402 36.24 72.61 2.98
N ALA A 403 37.36 73.27 2.69
CA ALA A 403 38.72 72.87 3.00
C ALA A 403 39.21 73.25 4.41
N SER A 404 40.16 72.44 4.90
CA SER A 404 41.27 72.73 5.85
C SER A 404 40.92 73.11 7.30
N ASP A 405 41.54 72.56 8.36
CA ASP A 405 42.99 72.42 8.61
C ASP A 405 43.34 71.24 9.58
N PRO A 406 44.65 70.87 9.75
CA PRO A 406 45.06 69.52 10.17
C PRO A 406 45.82 69.40 11.52
N VAL A 407 46.05 68.11 11.93
CA VAL A 407 47.12 67.56 12.84
C VAL A 407 46.84 67.63 14.38
N PRO A 408 47.32 66.70 15.28
CA PRO A 408 48.26 65.56 15.11
C PRO A 408 47.83 64.17 15.65
N VAL A 409 48.60 63.21 15.14
CA VAL A 409 48.79 61.82 15.59
C VAL A 409 49.48 61.76 16.96
N ALA A 410 48.96 60.94 17.88
CA ALA A 410 49.70 60.43 19.03
C ALA A 410 49.78 58.90 18.97
N ARG A 411 50.97 58.38 18.66
CA ARG A 411 51.38 57.00 18.94
C ARG A 411 51.60 56.85 20.43
N ILE A 412 51.09 55.78 21.04
CA ILE A 412 51.68 55.23 22.27
C ILE A 412 51.89 53.73 22.06
N SER A 413 53.09 53.31 22.46
CA SER A 413 53.77 52.03 22.30
C SER A 413 53.14 50.86 23.03
#